data_AF-A0A397YHM2-F1
#
_entry.id   AF-A0A397YHM2-F1
#
_cell.length_a   1.000
_cell.length_b   1.000
_cell.length_c   1.000
_cell.angle_alpha   90.00
_cell.angle_beta   90.00
_cell.angle_gamma   90.00
#
_symmetry.space_group_name_H-M   'P 1'
#
loop_
_entity.id
_entity.type
_entity.pdbx_description
1 polymer ?
#
loop_
_entity_poly.entity_id
_entity_poly.type
_entity_poly.pdbx_seq_one_letter_code
_entity_poly.pdbx_strand_id
1 'polypeptide(L)'
;MSTVFSILHLKITIIISFFAISTTYASSDLHPDELNVLENITTTLGGKGLNLSYGDPCKLKFLKIDQKIGDPEIKNTILCDVCFNSTCHITKIVLKTLSLPGKLPPELANLRYLQSM
;
A
#
# COMPACT_ATOMS: atom_id res chain seq x y z
N MET A 1 6.23 16.06 53.12
CA MET A 1 5.68 16.49 51.80
C MET A 1 6.72 16.43 50.69
N SER A 2 7.98 16.81 50.92
CA SER A 2 9.03 16.84 49.89
C SER A 2 9.46 15.47 49.33
N THR A 3 9.45 14.41 50.15
CA THR A 3 9.80 13.05 49.72
C THR A 3 8.76 12.43 48.78
N VAL A 4 7.48 12.73 49.01
CA VAL A 4 6.36 12.25 48.19
C VAL A 4 6.39 12.90 46.80
N PHE A 5 6.74 14.20 46.75
CA PHE A 5 6.91 14.95 45.50
C PHE A 5 8.10 14.43 44.67
N SER A 6 9.19 14.06 45.34
CA SER A 6 10.39 13.48 44.69
C SER A 6 10.11 12.09 44.09
N ILE A 7 9.36 11.24 44.80
CA ILE A 7 8.97 9.90 44.30
C ILE A 7 8.00 10.02 43.12
N LEU A 8 7.07 10.99 43.15
CA LEU A 8 6.14 11.25 42.06
C LEU A 8 6.86 11.70 40.78
N HIS A 9 7.82 12.63 40.90
CA HIS A 9 8.65 13.07 39.78
C HIS A 9 9.45 11.93 39.15
N LEU A 10 10.10 11.09 39.97
CA LEU A 10 10.91 9.97 39.48
C LEU A 10 10.07 8.98 38.65
N LYS A 11 8.83 8.69 39.09
CA LYS A 11 7.93 7.79 38.37
C LYS A 11 7.44 8.36 37.05
N ILE A 12 7.19 9.68 36.98
CA ILE A 12 6.76 10.35 35.75
C ILE A 12 7.88 10.28 34.68
N THR A 13 9.14 10.49 35.05
CA THR A 13 10.27 10.42 34.11
C THR A 13 10.48 9.01 33.53
N ILE A 14 10.27 7.97 34.33
CA ILE A 14 10.40 6.56 33.88
C ILE A 14 9.29 6.20 32.86
N ILE A 15 8.06 6.69 33.06
CA ILE A 15 6.93 6.42 32.15
C ILE A 15 7.12 7.13 30.80
N ILE A 16 7.65 8.36 30.80
CA ILE A 16 7.92 9.12 29.56
C ILE A 16 9.06 8.47 28.74
N SER A 17 10.07 7.90 29.42
CA SER A 17 11.16 7.15 28.77
C SER A 17 10.67 5.89 28.06
N PHE A 18 9.67 5.20 28.62
CA PHE A 18 9.11 3.98 28.04
C PHE A 18 8.20 4.22 26.82
N PHE A 19 7.70 5.45 26.63
CA PHE A 19 6.82 5.82 25.52
C PHE A 19 7.57 6.28 24.25
N ALA A 20 8.90 6.35 24.30
CA ALA A 20 9.75 6.79 23.18
C ALA A 20 10.18 5.65 22.23
N ILE A 21 9.62 4.45 22.36
CA ILE A 21 9.77 3.39 21.36
C ILE A 21 8.71 3.62 20.29
N SER A 22 8.92 4.64 19.45
CA SER A 22 8.22 4.72 18.17
C SER A 22 8.63 3.50 17.35
N THR A 23 7.69 2.60 17.14
CA THR A 23 7.83 1.52 16.16
C THR A 23 7.96 2.17 14.79
N THR A 24 9.18 2.30 14.30
CA THR A 24 9.41 2.51 12.87
C THR A 24 9.00 1.22 12.18
N TYR A 25 7.73 1.15 11.77
CA TYR A 25 7.31 0.17 10.79
C TYR A 25 8.18 0.45 9.56
N ALA A 26 9.15 -0.43 9.29
CA ALA A 26 9.88 -0.40 8.05
C ALA A 26 8.82 -0.47 6.94
N SER A 27 8.58 0.68 6.32
CA SER A 27 7.66 0.81 5.22
C SER A 27 8.34 0.17 4.03
N SER A 28 8.17 -1.14 3.87
CA SER A 28 8.48 -1.78 2.59
C SER A 28 7.63 -1.09 1.54
N ASP A 29 8.27 -0.57 0.50
CA ASP A 29 7.62 0.21 -0.55
C ASP A 29 7.52 -0.66 -1.79
N LEU A 30 6.41 -0.54 -2.51
CA LEU A 30 6.29 -1.13 -3.83
C LEU A 30 7.40 -0.56 -4.72
N HIS A 31 8.04 -1.40 -5.55
CA HIS A 31 9.09 -0.94 -6.44
C HIS A 31 8.58 0.22 -7.33
N PRO A 32 9.32 1.35 -7.45
CA PRO A 32 8.85 2.55 -8.15
C PRO A 32 8.47 2.28 -9.61
N ASP A 33 9.22 1.41 -10.30
CA ASP A 33 8.88 0.99 -11.66
C ASP A 33 7.52 0.28 -11.75
N GLU A 34 7.21 -0.58 -10.78
CA GLU A 34 5.93 -1.29 -10.75
C GLU A 34 4.78 -0.35 -10.41
N LEU A 35 5.04 0.65 -9.55
CA LEU A 35 4.07 1.70 -9.26
C LEU A 35 3.73 2.51 -10.52
N ASN A 36 4.73 2.89 -11.31
CA ASN A 36 4.53 3.58 -12.59
C ASN A 36 3.79 2.70 -13.61
N VAL A 37 4.11 1.41 -13.67
CA VAL A 37 3.36 0.45 -14.51
C VAL A 37 1.90 0.36 -14.05
N LEU A 38 1.63 0.36 -12.74
CA LEU A 38 0.29 0.30 -12.18
C LEU A 38 -0.54 1.55 -12.49
N GLU A 39 0.11 2.72 -12.50
CA GLU A 39 -0.50 3.97 -12.95
C GLU A 39 -0.88 3.90 -14.44
N ASN A 40 0.03 3.44 -15.31
CA ASN A 40 -0.27 3.26 -16.74
C ASN A 40 -1.36 2.22 -17.02
N ILE A 41 -1.40 1.14 -16.25
CA ILE A 41 -2.51 0.18 -16.31
C ILE A 41 -3.80 0.91 -15.96
N THR A 42 -3.81 1.66 -14.85
CA THR A 42 -4.99 2.38 -14.38
C THR A 42 -5.52 3.39 -15.41
N THR A 43 -4.64 4.12 -16.09
CA THR A 43 -5.02 5.08 -17.14
C THR A 43 -5.55 4.37 -18.40
N THR A 44 -4.89 3.29 -18.83
CA THR A 44 -5.32 2.46 -19.97
C THR A 44 -6.70 1.85 -19.74
N LEU A 45 -7.03 1.57 -18.50
CA LEU A 45 -8.33 1.04 -18.07
C LEU A 45 -9.42 2.10 -17.91
N GLY A 46 -9.16 3.34 -18.32
CA GLY A 46 -10.12 4.45 -18.25
C GLY A 46 -10.29 5.04 -16.85
N GLY A 47 -9.43 4.68 -15.89
CA GLY A 47 -9.31 5.37 -14.61
C GLY A 47 -8.63 6.73 -14.75
N LYS A 48 -8.95 7.67 -13.87
CA LYS A 48 -8.27 8.98 -13.81
C LYS A 48 -6.88 8.91 -13.18
N GLY A 49 -6.55 7.78 -12.55
CA GLY A 49 -5.28 7.58 -11.87
C GLY A 49 -5.42 6.65 -10.67
N LEU A 50 -4.27 6.35 -10.10
CA LEU A 50 -4.08 5.53 -8.92
C LEU A 50 -4.26 6.37 -7.65
N ASN A 51 -5.11 5.97 -6.71
CA ASN A 51 -5.27 6.70 -5.46
C ASN A 51 -4.40 6.12 -4.34
N LEU A 52 -3.21 6.71 -4.16
CA LEU A 52 -2.22 6.33 -3.13
C LEU A 52 -2.42 7.04 -1.79
N SER A 53 -3.39 7.95 -1.66
CA SER A 53 -3.63 8.65 -0.38
C SER A 53 -4.04 7.71 0.75
N TYR A 54 -4.54 6.51 0.42
CA TYR A 54 -4.91 5.49 1.41
C TYR A 54 -3.71 4.66 1.89
N GLY A 55 -2.58 4.74 1.22
CA GLY A 55 -1.38 3.96 1.50
C GLY A 55 -0.93 3.09 0.33
N ASP A 56 0.12 2.33 0.59
CA ASP A 56 0.73 1.43 -0.38
C ASP A 56 -0.21 0.26 -0.76
N PRO A 57 -0.41 -0.03 -2.05
CA PRO A 57 -1.33 -1.07 -2.51
C PRO A 57 -0.92 -2.48 -2.09
N CYS A 58 0.37 -2.77 -1.91
CA CYS A 58 0.83 -4.07 -1.39
C CYS A 58 0.44 -4.27 0.07
N LYS A 59 0.49 -3.21 0.89
CA LYS A 59 0.05 -3.25 2.30
C LYS A 59 -1.46 -3.37 2.43
N LEU A 60 -2.19 -2.63 1.60
CA LEU A 60 -3.65 -2.63 1.61
C LEU A 60 -4.24 -3.90 1.00
N LYS A 61 -3.49 -4.59 0.12
CA LYS A 61 -3.94 -5.74 -0.66
C LYS A 61 -5.10 -5.45 -1.61
N PHE A 62 -5.36 -4.18 -1.89
CA PHE A 62 -6.37 -3.75 -2.84
C PHE A 62 -5.90 -2.50 -3.59
N LEU A 63 -6.41 -2.37 -4.80
CA LEU A 63 -6.14 -1.26 -5.69
C LEU A 63 -7.36 -0.36 -5.76
N LYS A 64 -7.18 0.92 -5.44
CA LYS A 64 -8.22 1.93 -5.60
C LYS A 64 -7.96 2.77 -6.84
N ILE A 65 -8.82 2.58 -7.84
CA ILE A 65 -8.81 3.32 -9.09
C ILE A 65 -9.88 4.40 -8.99
N ASP A 66 -9.51 5.66 -9.20
CA ASP A 66 -10.50 6.74 -9.28
C ASP A 66 -11.18 6.67 -10.66
N GLN A 67 -12.35 6.02 -10.74
CA GLN A 67 -13.12 5.87 -11.98
C GLN A 67 -14.38 6.75 -11.97
N LYS A 68 -14.78 7.27 -13.14
CA LYS A 68 -15.95 8.17 -13.30
C LYS A 68 -17.29 7.42 -13.38
N ILE A 69 -17.26 6.11 -13.64
CA ILE A 69 -18.42 5.23 -13.87
C ILE A 69 -18.06 3.86 -13.30
N GLY A 70 -18.85 3.33 -12.37
CA GLY A 70 -18.70 1.97 -11.84
C GLY A 70 -18.79 1.94 -10.32
N ASP A 71 -19.65 1.06 -9.81
CA ASP A 71 -20.00 0.85 -8.41
C ASP A 71 -18.85 1.08 -7.41
N PRO A 72 -19.09 1.80 -6.29
CA PRO A 72 -18.10 1.96 -5.21
C PRO A 72 -17.69 0.63 -4.55
N GLU A 73 -18.37 -0.45 -4.88
CA GLU A 73 -18.17 -1.79 -4.32
C GLU A 73 -17.14 -2.63 -5.09
N ILE A 74 -16.70 -2.20 -6.28
CA ILE A 74 -15.81 -3.04 -7.07
C ILE A 74 -14.36 -2.94 -6.56
N LYS A 75 -13.92 -4.02 -5.91
CA LYS A 75 -12.59 -4.13 -5.30
C LYS A 75 -11.63 -4.86 -6.23
N ASN A 76 -10.61 -4.14 -6.70
CA ASN A 76 -9.45 -4.73 -7.36
C ASN A 76 -8.47 -5.21 -6.29
N THR A 77 -7.92 -6.41 -6.45
CA THR A 77 -7.02 -7.03 -5.46
C THR A 77 -5.60 -7.03 -6.00
N ILE A 78 -4.65 -6.67 -5.14
CA ILE A 78 -3.22 -6.78 -5.41
C ILE A 78 -2.58 -7.62 -4.32
N LEU A 79 -1.71 -8.55 -4.70
CA LEU A 79 -0.81 -9.22 -3.78
C LEU A 79 0.63 -9.02 -4.26
N CYS A 80 1.50 -8.83 -3.28
CA CYS A 80 2.92 -8.66 -3.49
C CYS A 80 3.68 -9.77 -2.77
N ASP A 81 4.91 -10.02 -3.21
CA ASP A 81 5.80 -10.96 -2.56
C ASP A 81 6.28 -10.46 -1.18
N VAL A 82 7.09 -11.30 -0.54
CA VAL A 82 7.85 -10.88 0.64
C VAL A 82 8.93 -9.94 0.18
N CYS A 83 8.90 -8.71 0.70
CA CYS A 83 9.78 -7.65 0.28
C CYS A 83 11.25 -8.01 0.58
N PHE A 84 12.09 -7.96 -0.45
CA PHE A 84 13.53 -8.11 -0.34
C PHE A 84 14.18 -6.73 -0.28
N ASN A 85 15.06 -6.49 0.70
CA ASN A 85 15.73 -5.19 0.89
C ASN A 85 14.76 -3.99 0.95
N SER A 86 13.61 -4.16 1.63
CA SER A 86 12.55 -3.15 1.75
C SER A 86 11.79 -2.83 0.45
N THR A 87 12.00 -3.61 -0.61
CA THR A 87 11.27 -3.47 -1.88
C THR A 87 10.40 -4.69 -2.12
N CYS A 88 9.12 -4.45 -2.40
CA CYS A 88 8.15 -5.51 -2.70
C CYS A 88 7.81 -5.49 -4.18
N HIS A 89 7.44 -6.66 -4.70
CA HIS A 89 7.05 -6.85 -6.08
C HIS A 89 5.64 -7.42 -6.21
N ILE A 90 4.88 -6.95 -7.18
CA ILE A 90 3.52 -7.43 -7.46
C ILE A 90 3.61 -8.84 -8.05
N THR A 91 3.00 -9.80 -7.36
CA THR A 91 2.91 -11.20 -7.79
C THR A 91 1.53 -11.59 -8.28
N LYS A 92 0.48 -10.90 -7.80
CA LYS A 92 -0.88 -11.16 -8.25
C LYS A 92 -1.67 -9.87 -8.39
N ILE A 93 -2.42 -9.76 -9.47
CA ILE A 93 -3.37 -8.66 -9.68
C ILE A 93 -4.70 -9.22 -10.17
N VAL A 94 -5.79 -8.89 -9.49
CA VAL A 94 -7.13 -9.29 -9.88
C VAL A 94 -7.97 -8.03 -10.06
N LEU A 95 -8.35 -7.76 -11.30
CA LEU A 95 -9.07 -6.55 -11.66
C LEU A 95 -10.55 -6.86 -11.91
N LYS A 96 -11.36 -6.84 -10.85
CA LYS A 96 -12.80 -7.17 -10.92
C LYS A 96 -13.64 -6.08 -11.61
N THR A 97 -13.18 -4.83 -11.64
CA THR A 97 -13.86 -3.74 -12.38
C THR A 97 -13.89 -3.94 -13.88
N LEU A 98 -13.15 -4.92 -14.40
CA LEU A 98 -12.77 -4.93 -15.80
C LEU A 98 -13.23 -6.18 -16.53
N SER A 99 -14.50 -6.54 -16.37
CA SER A 99 -15.25 -7.12 -17.49
C SER A 99 -15.40 -6.09 -18.64
N LEU A 100 -14.33 -5.33 -18.93
CA LEU A 100 -14.24 -4.41 -20.04
C LEU A 100 -14.21 -5.26 -21.31
N PRO A 101 -15.18 -5.14 -22.21
CA PRO A 101 -15.01 -5.66 -23.57
C PRO A 101 -13.85 -4.87 -24.20
N GLY A 102 -12.65 -5.44 -24.20
CA GLY A 102 -11.43 -4.72 -24.56
C GLY A 102 -10.16 -5.57 -24.49
N LYS A 103 -9.05 -4.95 -24.87
CA LYS A 103 -7.73 -5.57 -24.87
C LYS A 103 -7.12 -5.46 -23.47
N LEU A 104 -6.54 -6.56 -22.97
CA LEU A 104 -5.74 -6.53 -21.76
C LEU A 104 -4.62 -5.47 -21.92
N PRO A 105 -4.40 -4.57 -20.93
CA PRO A 105 -3.34 -3.58 -20.99
C PRO A 105 -1.98 -4.24 -21.27
N PRO A 106 -1.27 -3.90 -22.36
CA PRO A 106 0.03 -4.51 -22.66
C PRO A 106 1.08 -4.21 -21.57
N GLU A 107 0.86 -3.18 -20.76
CA GLU A 107 1.73 -2.75 -19.66
C GLU A 107 1.78 -3.78 -18.52
N LEU A 108 0.78 -4.67 -18.41
CA LEU A 108 0.84 -5.81 -17.48
C LEU A 108 2.06 -6.70 -17.72
N ALA A 109 2.57 -6.76 -18.96
CA ALA A 109 3.78 -7.51 -19.29
C ALA A 109 5.06 -6.90 -18.66
N ASN A 110 5.02 -5.64 -18.21
CA ASN A 110 6.14 -4.99 -17.54
C ASN A 110 6.24 -5.36 -16.05
N LEU A 111 5.22 -5.98 -15.48
CA LEU A 111 5.25 -6.53 -14.11
C LEU A 111 6.00 -7.87 -14.13
N ARG A 112 7.34 -7.81 -14.03
CA ARG A 112 8.22 -8.99 -14.22
C ARG A 112 8.01 -10.10 -13.19
N TYR A 113 7.49 -9.75 -12.01
CA TYR A 113 7.26 -10.67 -10.91
C TYR A 113 5.82 -11.20 -10.86
N LEU A 114 4.98 -10.80 -11.82
CA LEU A 114 3.59 -11.21 -11.87
C LEU A 114 3.47 -12.70 -12.20
N GLN A 115 2.85 -13.45 -11.29
CA GLN A 115 2.66 -14.89 -11.40
C GLN A 115 1.22 -15.27 -11.74
N SER A 116 0.24 -14.47 -11.30
CA SER A 116 -1.17 -14.76 -11.49
C SER A 116 -1.97 -13.48 -11.76
N MET A 117 -2.95 -13.60 -12.65
CA MET A 117 -4.00 -12.61 -12.91
C MET A 117 -5.36 -13.20 -12.55
#